data_AF-A0A9D8TGU9-F1
#
_entry.id   AF-A0A9D8TGU9-F1
#
_cell.length_a   1.000
_cell.length_b   1.000
_cell.length_c   1.000
_cell.angle_alpha   90.00
_cell.angle_beta   90.00
_cell.angle_gamma   90.00
#
_symmetry.space_group_name_H-M   'P 1'
#
loop_
_entity.id
_entity.type
_entity.pdbx_description
1 polymer ?
#
loop_
_entity_poly.entity_id
_entity_poly.type
_entity_poly.pdbx_seq_one_letter_code
_entity_poly.pdbx_strand_id
1 'polypeptide(L)'
;ELPYCITLSLLLMLLALNFFSASGTALLSRLDGWILLAVFAYYLYRSFRGNAADATSIDTSSVDASVAASAFQSDKLYVMILKVLAGLALLVLGSHFFVEEAVVLARRFGVSDAFISITVLAVGTSLPELAASIASAAKKNTQMALGNIIGSNIFNISFILGLCSQVSPLRSVGITPFDYGTMILAALMPVLFFLLGKRISRVGGLLMLVMYVLYLLKIAG
;
A
#
# COMPACT_ATOMS: atom_id res chain seq x y z
N GLU A 1 -5.73 6.54 -10.53
CA GLU A 1 -4.88 5.56 -9.81
C GLU A 1 -5.61 4.24 -9.47
N LEU A 2 -6.89 4.23 -9.11
CA LEU A 2 -7.68 3.00 -8.91
C LEU A 2 -7.57 1.94 -10.05
N PRO A 3 -7.75 2.29 -11.33
CA PRO A 3 -7.60 1.32 -12.42
C PRO A 3 -6.18 0.73 -12.51
N TYR A 4 -5.15 1.47 -12.08
CA TYR A 4 -3.76 0.99 -12.06
C TYR A 4 -3.54 -0.10 -11.03
N CYS A 5 -4.06 0.07 -9.81
CA CYS A 5 -3.97 -0.95 -8.77
C CYS A 5 -4.62 -2.27 -9.19
N ILE A 6 -5.77 -2.22 -9.87
CA ILE A 6 -6.42 -3.44 -10.38
C ILE A 6 -5.57 -4.07 -11.48
N THR A 7 -5.13 -3.29 -12.48
CA THR A 7 -4.31 -3.83 -13.58
C THR A 7 -3.01 -4.42 -13.07
N LEU A 8 -2.44 -3.84 -12.01
CA LEU A 8 -1.20 -4.32 -11.41
C LEU A 8 -1.43 -5.56 -10.56
N SER A 9 -2.55 -5.65 -9.83
CA SER A 9 -2.91 -6.85 -9.07
C SER A 9 -3.24 -8.02 -10.01
N LEU A 10 -3.89 -7.75 -11.13
CA LEU A 10 -4.12 -8.72 -12.22
C LEU A 10 -2.81 -9.13 -12.90
N LEU A 11 -1.94 -8.16 -13.21
CA LEU A 11 -0.62 -8.44 -13.78
C LEU A 11 0.20 -9.30 -12.82
N LEU A 12 0.23 -8.98 -11.54
CA LEU A 12 0.92 -9.78 -10.52
C LEU A 12 0.35 -11.19 -10.47
N MET A 13 -0.97 -11.37 -10.49
CA MET A 13 -1.58 -12.70 -10.54
C MET A 13 -1.16 -13.45 -11.82
N LEU A 14 -1.14 -12.82 -12.99
CA LEU A 14 -0.71 -13.45 -14.23
C LEU A 14 0.78 -13.86 -14.21
N LEU A 15 1.65 -13.01 -13.68
CA LEU A 15 3.07 -13.30 -13.52
C LEU A 15 3.29 -14.41 -12.48
N ALA A 16 2.60 -14.35 -11.35
CA ALA A 16 2.71 -15.33 -10.27
C ALA A 16 2.11 -16.71 -10.62
N LEU A 17 1.08 -16.75 -11.47
CA LEU A 17 0.54 -17.97 -12.07
C LEU A 17 1.39 -18.49 -13.24
N ASN A 18 2.60 -17.93 -13.45
CA ASN A 18 3.56 -18.37 -14.46
C ASN A 18 3.05 -18.27 -15.90
N PHE A 19 2.19 -17.30 -16.23
CA PHE A 19 1.68 -17.16 -17.60
C PHE A 19 2.80 -16.92 -18.63
N PHE A 20 3.92 -16.32 -18.21
CA PHE A 20 5.05 -15.98 -19.07
C PHE A 20 6.26 -16.93 -18.95
N SER A 21 6.31 -17.76 -17.90
CA SER A 21 7.47 -18.61 -17.60
C SER A 21 7.17 -20.09 -17.83
N ALA A 22 7.82 -20.69 -18.82
CA ALA A 22 7.63 -22.07 -19.29
C ALA A 22 8.10 -23.17 -18.32
N SER A 23 8.24 -22.87 -17.02
CA SER A 23 8.92 -23.74 -16.05
C SER A 23 7.98 -24.54 -15.13
N GLY A 24 6.65 -24.42 -15.28
CA GLY A 24 5.66 -25.23 -14.53
C GLY A 24 5.66 -25.05 -12.99
N THR A 25 6.49 -24.16 -12.45
CA THR A 25 6.67 -23.92 -11.01
C THR A 25 6.51 -22.43 -10.73
N ALA A 26 5.47 -22.03 -9.99
CA ALA A 26 5.12 -20.63 -9.73
C ALA A 26 6.31 -19.84 -9.11
N LEU A 27 7.05 -19.16 -9.98
CA LEU A 27 8.34 -18.54 -9.71
C LEU A 27 8.32 -17.16 -10.35
N LEU A 28 8.52 -16.12 -9.55
CA LEU A 28 8.75 -14.79 -10.09
C LEU A 28 10.20 -14.73 -10.59
N SER A 29 10.35 -14.81 -11.92
CA SER A 29 11.64 -14.83 -12.59
C SER A 29 12.25 -13.42 -12.66
N ARG A 30 13.54 -13.35 -13.01
CA ARG A 30 14.21 -12.07 -13.30
C ARG A 30 13.55 -11.33 -14.46
N LEU A 31 12.95 -12.05 -15.42
CA LEU A 31 12.25 -11.45 -16.56
C LEU A 31 10.97 -10.76 -16.08
N ASP A 32 10.18 -11.43 -15.22
CA ASP A 32 8.98 -10.86 -14.61
C ASP A 32 9.30 -9.60 -13.79
N GLY A 33 10.46 -9.59 -13.13
CA GLY A 33 10.98 -8.41 -12.46
C GLY A 33 11.21 -7.21 -13.35
N TRP A 34 11.81 -7.40 -14.53
CA TRP A 34 12.00 -6.33 -15.51
C TRP A 34 10.67 -5.81 -16.04
N ILE A 35 9.67 -6.69 -16.23
CA ILE A 35 8.32 -6.29 -16.60
C ILE A 35 7.71 -5.40 -15.52
N LEU A 36 7.80 -5.79 -14.25
CA LEU A 36 7.28 -4.99 -13.12
C LEU A 36 7.95 -3.62 -13.02
N LEU A 37 9.27 -3.55 -13.19
CA LEU A 37 10.01 -2.30 -13.20
C LEU A 37 9.65 -1.40 -14.40
N ALA A 38 9.46 -1.99 -15.58
CA ALA A 38 9.02 -1.24 -16.76
C ALA A 38 7.60 -0.67 -16.58
N VAL A 39 6.69 -1.44 -15.98
CA VAL A 39 5.34 -0.97 -15.62
C VAL A 39 5.41 0.15 -14.58
N PHE A 40 6.29 0.05 -13.59
CA PHE A 40 6.52 1.12 -12.62
C PHE A 40 7.03 2.41 -13.28
N ALA A 41 8.01 2.28 -14.18
CA ALA A 41 8.56 3.41 -14.92
C ALA A 41 7.50 4.08 -15.81
N TYR A 42 6.68 3.29 -16.50
CA TYR A 42 5.54 3.78 -17.28
C TYR A 42 4.50 4.48 -16.40
N TYR A 43 4.19 3.91 -15.24
CA TYR A 43 3.29 4.52 -14.26
C TYR A 43 3.81 5.90 -13.80
N LEU A 44 5.10 6.00 -13.43
CA LEU A 44 5.72 7.28 -13.07
C LEU A 44 5.64 8.28 -14.23
N TYR A 45 6.04 7.85 -15.42
CA TYR A 45 6.00 8.71 -16.60
C TYR A 45 4.62 9.31 -16.86
N ARG A 46 3.57 8.47 -16.80
CA ARG A 46 2.20 8.94 -16.99
C ARG A 46 1.69 9.77 -15.81
N SER A 47 2.06 9.43 -14.58
CA SER A 47 1.67 10.21 -13.39
C SER A 47 2.24 11.63 -13.46
N PHE A 48 3.54 11.77 -13.77
CA PHE A 48 4.17 13.08 -13.94
C PHE A 48 3.58 13.87 -15.12
N ARG A 49 3.28 13.20 -16.23
CA ARG A 49 2.75 13.86 -17.44
C ARG A 49 1.25 14.18 -17.36
N GLY A 50 0.48 13.41 -16.58
CA GLY A 50 -0.95 13.60 -16.34
C GLY A 50 -1.25 14.65 -15.27
N ASN A 51 -0.48 14.67 -14.17
CA ASN A 51 -0.70 15.62 -13.07
C ASN A 51 -0.32 17.07 -13.44
N ALA A 52 0.48 17.28 -14.49
CA ALA A 52 0.72 18.62 -15.04
C ALA A 52 -0.52 19.24 -15.72
N ALA A 53 -1.51 18.43 -16.11
CA ALA A 53 -2.74 18.90 -16.78
C ALA A 53 -3.96 19.02 -15.84
N ASP A 54 -3.95 18.35 -14.68
CA ASP A 54 -5.09 18.22 -13.76
C ASP A 54 -4.92 18.95 -12.41
N ALA A 55 -3.81 19.69 -12.22
CA ALA A 55 -3.55 20.49 -11.03
C ALA A 55 -4.60 21.60 -10.74
N THR A 56 -5.56 21.79 -11.66
CA THR A 56 -6.59 22.83 -11.60
C THR A 56 -7.93 22.33 -11.01
N SER A 57 -8.11 21.03 -10.75
CA SER A 57 -9.42 20.44 -10.41
C SER A 57 -9.50 19.69 -9.07
N ILE A 58 -8.43 19.69 -8.26
CA ILE A 58 -8.50 19.12 -6.90
C ILE A 58 -9.25 20.11 -6.01
N ASP A 59 -10.47 19.73 -5.65
CA ASP A 59 -11.38 20.48 -4.78
C ASP A 59 -10.79 20.60 -3.35
N THR A 60 -9.97 21.63 -3.17
CA THR A 60 -9.10 21.90 -2.01
C THR A 60 -9.88 22.67 -0.91
N SER A 61 -11.13 22.29 -0.66
CA SER A 61 -12.12 23.25 -0.14
C SER A 61 -12.55 23.08 1.33
N SER A 62 -11.83 22.37 2.21
CA SER A 62 -12.17 22.52 3.65
C SER A 62 -11.13 22.24 4.74
N VAL A 63 -10.01 21.56 4.46
CA VAL A 63 -9.03 21.26 5.55
C VAL A 63 -7.64 21.85 5.30
N ASP A 64 -7.32 22.17 4.05
CA ASP A 64 -6.12 22.95 3.75
C ASP A 64 -6.30 24.42 4.15
N ALA A 65 -7.51 24.98 4.18
CA ALA A 65 -7.67 26.40 4.51
C ALA A 65 -7.14 26.79 5.91
N SER A 66 -7.19 25.91 6.93
CA SER A 66 -6.67 26.24 8.27
C SER A 66 -5.20 25.84 8.48
N VAL A 67 -4.75 24.73 7.87
CA VAL A 67 -3.33 24.30 7.94
C VAL A 67 -2.48 25.11 6.97
N ALA A 68 -2.93 25.34 5.75
CA ALA A 68 -2.29 26.21 4.76
C ALA A 68 -2.31 27.68 5.21
N ALA A 69 -3.39 28.20 5.79
CA ALA A 69 -3.36 29.57 6.33
C ALA A 69 -2.33 29.77 7.45
N SER A 70 -2.02 28.71 8.22
CA SER A 70 -0.93 28.73 9.21
C SER A 70 0.46 28.43 8.62
N ALA A 71 0.54 27.66 7.52
CA ALA A 71 1.79 27.21 6.90
C ALA A 71 2.33 28.16 5.82
N PHE A 72 1.47 29.03 5.25
CA PHE A 72 1.88 30.05 4.29
C PHE A 72 2.36 31.35 4.93
N GLN A 73 2.49 31.38 6.26
CA GLN A 73 3.16 32.46 6.96
C GLN A 73 4.68 32.32 6.78
N SER A 74 5.18 32.63 5.58
CA SER A 74 6.60 32.81 5.19
C SER A 74 7.63 31.88 5.87
N ASP A 75 7.33 30.59 6.05
CA ASP A 75 8.33 29.64 6.48
C ASP A 75 9.40 29.51 5.41
N LYS A 76 10.66 29.80 5.75
CA LYS A 76 11.79 29.65 4.84
C LYS A 76 11.88 28.19 4.38
N LEU A 77 12.30 27.94 3.13
CA LEU A 77 12.36 26.59 2.53
C LEU A 77 13.00 25.53 3.45
N TYR A 78 14.07 25.90 4.18
CA TYR A 78 14.72 24.99 5.12
C TYR A 78 13.82 24.55 6.28
N VAL A 79 12.89 25.39 6.75
CA VAL A 79 11.92 25.06 7.80
C VAL A 79 10.92 24.02 7.29
N MET A 80 10.48 24.15 6.04
CA MET A 80 9.58 23.18 5.40
C MET A 80 10.27 21.81 5.25
N ILE A 81 11.51 21.81 4.73
CA ILE A 81 12.31 20.59 4.60
C ILE A 81 12.53 19.95 5.98
N LEU A 82 12.88 20.76 7.00
CA LEU A 82 13.09 20.26 8.35
C LEU A 82 11.82 19.65 8.95
N LYS A 83 10.66 20.28 8.76
CA LYS A 83 9.36 19.74 9.22
C LYS A 83 9.04 18.41 8.54
N VAL A 84 9.30 18.27 7.23
CA VAL A 84 9.11 17.01 6.49
C VAL A 84 10.03 15.92 7.02
N LEU A 85 11.33 16.21 7.18
CA LEU A 85 12.31 15.24 7.68
C LEU A 85 12.00 14.83 9.12
N ALA A 86 11.63 15.78 9.99
CA ALA A 86 11.26 15.50 11.37
C ALA A 86 9.98 14.63 11.44
N GLY A 87 8.96 14.96 10.64
CA GLY A 87 7.73 14.16 10.55
C GLY A 87 7.99 12.73 10.09
N LEU A 88 8.83 12.57 9.05
CA LEU A 88 9.23 11.26 8.56
C LEU A 88 10.01 10.47 9.63
N ALA A 89 10.97 11.10 10.30
CA ALA A 89 11.75 10.47 11.36
C ALA A 89 10.86 9.99 12.52
N LEU A 90 9.93 10.84 12.99
CA LEU A 90 8.98 10.47 14.05
C LEU A 90 8.08 9.32 13.64
N LEU A 91 7.65 9.27 12.38
CA LEU A 91 6.81 8.21 11.86
C LEU A 91 7.55 6.86 11.83
N VAL A 92 8.78 6.85 11.32
CA VAL A 92 9.63 5.65 11.23
C VAL A 92 10.06 5.14 12.61
N LEU A 93 10.53 6.05 13.48
CA LEU A 93 10.94 5.68 14.84
C LEU A 93 9.74 5.21 15.67
N GLY A 94 8.60 5.89 15.54
CA GLY A 94 7.36 5.49 16.21
C GLY A 94 6.90 4.09 15.80
N SER A 95 6.94 3.76 14.50
CA SER A 95 6.62 2.40 14.05
C SER A 95 7.64 1.37 14.55
N HIS A 96 8.93 1.71 14.57
CA HIS A 96 9.97 0.79 15.03
C HIS A 96 9.75 0.38 16.49
N PHE A 97 9.60 1.36 17.39
CA PHE A 97 9.37 1.09 18.81
C PHE A 97 8.06 0.33 19.04
N PHE A 98 6.98 0.68 18.33
CA PHE A 98 5.72 -0.03 18.45
C PHE A 98 5.85 -1.52 18.09
N VAL A 99 6.53 -1.83 16.98
CA VAL A 99 6.70 -3.22 16.51
C VAL A 99 7.58 -4.01 17.48
N GLU A 100 8.68 -3.43 17.94
CA GLU A 100 9.59 -4.07 18.87
C GLU A 100 8.88 -4.46 20.18
N GLU A 101 8.14 -3.53 20.77
CA GLU A 101 7.37 -3.80 21.99
C GLU A 101 6.20 -4.78 21.76
N ALA A 102 5.54 -4.71 20.61
CA ALA A 102 4.50 -5.67 20.24
C ALA A 102 5.05 -7.10 20.11
N VAL A 103 6.26 -7.26 19.55
CA VAL A 103 6.96 -8.55 19.47
C VAL A 103 7.30 -9.08 20.86
N VAL A 104 7.84 -8.24 21.75
CA VAL A 104 8.14 -8.62 23.14
C VAL A 104 6.88 -9.07 23.86
N LEU A 105 5.78 -8.34 23.69
CA LEU A 105 4.49 -8.67 24.29
C LEU A 105 3.95 -10.01 23.76
N ALA A 106 3.98 -10.23 22.44
CA ALA A 106 3.51 -11.47 21.83
C ALA A 106 4.32 -12.69 22.33
N ARG A 107 5.65 -12.56 22.46
CA ARG A 107 6.50 -13.62 23.04
C ARG A 107 6.12 -13.93 24.49
N ARG A 108 5.81 -12.91 25.30
CA ARG A 108 5.35 -13.11 26.69
C ARG A 108 4.02 -13.85 26.76
N PHE A 109 3.16 -13.72 25.75
CA PHE A 109 1.91 -14.49 25.63
C PHE A 109 2.10 -15.89 25.04
N GLY A 110 3.35 -16.33 24.79
CA GLY A 110 3.64 -17.67 24.26
C GLY A 110 3.35 -17.82 22.76
N VAL A 111 3.20 -16.72 22.03
CA VAL A 111 3.02 -16.73 20.57
C VAL A 111 4.35 -17.13 19.90
N SER A 112 4.28 -18.01 18.90
CA SER A 112 5.47 -18.49 18.20
C SER A 112 6.11 -17.40 17.34
N ASP A 113 7.44 -17.44 17.21
CA ASP A 113 8.21 -16.52 16.38
C ASP A 113 7.76 -16.53 14.92
N ALA A 114 7.33 -17.70 14.42
CA ALA A 114 6.77 -17.84 13.08
C ALA A 114 5.50 -16.99 12.91
N PHE A 115 4.57 -17.06 13.86
CA PHE A 115 3.34 -16.28 13.80
C PHE A 115 3.61 -14.77 13.93
N ILE A 116 4.50 -14.39 14.84
CA ILE A 116 4.92 -12.99 15.02
C ILE A 116 5.53 -12.42 13.73
N SER A 117 6.37 -13.19 13.05
CA SER A 117 7.04 -12.77 11.81
C SER A 117 6.06 -12.59 10.65
N ILE A 118 5.04 -13.44 10.56
CA ILE A 118 4.05 -13.37 9.49
C ILE A 118 3.00 -12.28 9.74
N THR A 119 2.73 -11.95 11.01
CA THR A 119 1.63 -11.03 11.39
C THR A 119 2.13 -9.68 11.91
N VAL A 120 2.74 -9.65 13.10
CA VAL A 120 3.15 -8.42 13.79
C VAL A 120 4.18 -7.66 12.97
N LEU A 121 5.18 -8.36 12.41
CA LEU A 121 6.20 -7.71 11.60
C LEU A 121 5.63 -7.18 10.27
N ALA A 122 4.74 -7.95 9.63
CA ALA A 122 4.07 -7.55 8.38
C ALA A 122 3.15 -6.32 8.59
N VAL A 123 2.35 -6.32 9.65
CA VAL A 123 1.55 -5.15 10.04
C VAL A 123 2.45 -3.98 10.38
N GLY A 124 3.55 -4.26 11.08
CA GLY A 124 4.55 -3.29 11.50
C GLY A 124 5.11 -2.43 10.37
N THR A 125 5.45 -3.05 9.25
CA THR A 125 5.97 -2.34 8.07
C THR A 125 4.95 -1.40 7.43
N SER A 126 3.65 -1.65 7.60
CA SER A 126 2.57 -0.82 7.06
C SER A 126 2.00 0.18 8.06
N LEU A 127 2.46 0.18 9.33
CA LEU A 127 2.01 1.14 10.34
C LEU A 127 2.26 2.61 9.95
N PRO A 128 3.45 3.00 9.42
CA PRO A 128 3.67 4.35 8.92
C PRO A 128 2.62 4.79 7.89
N GLU A 129 2.34 3.91 6.92
CA GLU A 129 1.39 4.16 5.84
C GLU A 129 -0.05 4.24 6.37
N LEU A 130 -0.40 3.36 7.32
CA LEU A 130 -1.69 3.37 7.99
C LEU A 130 -1.89 4.66 8.78
N ALA A 131 -0.89 5.09 9.55
CA ALA A 131 -0.95 6.33 10.32
C ALA A 131 -1.09 7.57 9.41
N ALA A 132 -0.33 7.64 8.30
CA ALA A 132 -0.46 8.72 7.31
C ALA A 132 -1.84 8.73 6.63
N SER A 133 -2.39 7.55 6.31
CA SER A 133 -3.72 7.38 5.73
C SER A 133 -4.82 7.81 6.70
N ILE A 134 -4.73 7.40 7.96
CA ILE A 134 -5.68 7.78 9.03
C ILE A 134 -5.62 9.28 9.29
N ALA A 135 -4.43 9.87 9.37
CA ALA A 135 -4.27 11.31 9.57
C ALA A 135 -4.92 12.11 8.43
N SER A 136 -4.73 11.68 7.18
CA SER A 136 -5.37 12.27 6.01
C SER A 136 -6.90 12.10 6.02
N ALA A 137 -7.39 10.92 6.37
CA ALA A 137 -8.82 10.63 6.46
C ALA A 137 -9.52 11.39 7.60
N ALA A 138 -8.86 11.52 8.77
CA ALA A 138 -9.35 12.29 9.91
C ALA A 138 -9.50 13.78 9.56
N LYS A 139 -8.62 14.28 8.69
CA LYS A 139 -8.68 15.59 8.06
C LYS A 139 -9.68 15.68 6.91
N LYS A 140 -10.60 14.71 6.74
CA LYS A 140 -11.56 14.65 5.63
C LYS A 140 -10.94 14.69 4.22
N ASN A 141 -9.62 14.49 4.12
CA ASN A 141 -8.88 14.45 2.85
C ASN A 141 -8.84 13.01 2.33
N THR A 142 -10.02 12.46 2.02
CA THR A 142 -10.18 11.06 1.60
C THR A 142 -9.43 10.75 0.30
N GLN A 143 -9.28 11.72 -0.61
CA GLN A 143 -8.50 11.55 -1.83
C GLN A 143 -7.01 11.30 -1.54
N MET A 144 -6.43 12.04 -0.59
CA MET A 144 -5.04 11.87 -0.17
C MET A 144 -4.82 10.54 0.56
N ALA A 145 -5.77 10.14 1.40
CA ALA A 145 -5.74 8.83 2.06
C ALA A 145 -5.80 7.68 1.05
N LEU A 146 -6.68 7.75 0.04
CA LEU A 146 -6.76 6.76 -1.03
C LEU A 146 -5.51 6.74 -1.90
N GLY A 147 -4.97 7.91 -2.26
CA GLY A 147 -3.72 8.02 -3.03
C GLY A 147 -2.54 7.37 -2.30
N ASN A 148 -2.43 7.54 -0.98
CA ASN A 148 -1.41 6.87 -0.18
C ASN A 148 -1.54 5.35 -0.24
N ILE A 149 -2.74 4.81 0.02
CA ILE A 149 -2.99 3.35 0.01
C ILE A 149 -2.73 2.74 -1.38
N ILE A 150 -3.23 3.37 -2.43
CA ILE A 150 -3.11 2.89 -3.81
C ILE A 150 -1.66 3.02 -4.30
N GLY A 151 -1.02 4.16 -4.03
CA GLY A 151 0.38 4.43 -4.39
C GLY A 151 1.34 3.45 -3.74
N SER A 152 1.21 3.20 -2.42
CA SER A 152 2.03 2.23 -1.69
C SER A 152 1.88 0.81 -2.25
N ASN A 153 0.66 0.38 -2.59
CA ASN A 153 0.46 -0.94 -3.20
C ASN A 153 1.09 -1.03 -4.60
N ILE A 154 0.99 0.03 -5.41
CA ILE A 154 1.63 0.08 -6.73
C ILE A 154 3.16 0.00 -6.59
N PHE A 155 3.73 0.75 -5.64
CA PHE A 155 5.15 0.75 -5.34
C PHE A 155 5.64 -0.62 -4.85
N ASN A 156 4.94 -1.23 -3.89
CA ASN A 156 5.33 -2.52 -3.31
C ASN A 156 5.30 -3.64 -4.36
N ILE A 157 4.25 -3.69 -5.19
CA ILE A 157 4.11 -4.74 -6.21
C ILE A 157 5.03 -4.52 -7.41
N SER A 158 5.19 -3.27 -7.88
CA SER A 158 5.96 -3.03 -9.11
C SER A 158 7.45 -2.84 -8.83
N PHE A 159 7.78 -1.97 -7.87
CA PHE A 159 9.16 -1.56 -7.62
C PHE A 159 9.86 -2.51 -6.66
N ILE A 160 9.32 -2.72 -5.45
CA ILE A 160 9.98 -3.56 -4.44
C ILE A 160 10.08 -5.00 -4.95
N LEU A 161 8.96 -5.60 -5.35
CA LEU A 161 8.96 -6.97 -5.85
C LEU A 161 9.78 -7.12 -7.14
N GLY A 162 9.71 -6.13 -8.04
CA GLY A 162 10.52 -6.07 -9.25
C GLY A 162 12.02 -6.08 -8.95
N LEU A 163 12.49 -5.26 -8.00
CA LEU A 163 13.88 -5.27 -7.54
C LEU A 163 14.27 -6.56 -6.83
N CYS A 164 13.44 -7.05 -5.91
CA CYS A 164 13.72 -8.30 -5.18
C CYS A 164 13.94 -9.48 -6.13
N SER A 165 13.12 -9.59 -7.18
CA SER A 165 13.26 -10.65 -8.19
C SER A 165 14.57 -10.56 -9.01
N GLN A 166 15.19 -9.38 -9.12
CA GLN A 166 16.52 -9.24 -9.73
C GLN A 166 17.62 -9.79 -8.84
N VAL A 167 17.54 -9.51 -7.53
CA VAL A 167 18.51 -9.99 -6.54
C VAL A 167 18.40 -11.50 -6.41
N SER A 168 17.20 -12.01 -6.17
CA SER A 168 16.93 -13.45 -6.07
C SER A 168 15.56 -13.80 -6.66
N PRO A 169 15.46 -14.80 -7.55
CA PRO A 169 14.17 -15.32 -8.00
C PRO A 169 13.29 -15.69 -6.80
N LEU A 170 12.04 -15.20 -6.81
CA LEU A 170 11.13 -15.39 -5.68
C LEU A 170 10.27 -16.64 -5.94
N ARG A 171 10.40 -17.64 -5.07
CA ARG A 171 9.52 -18.82 -5.08
C ARG A 171 8.25 -18.50 -4.31
N SER A 172 7.10 -18.77 -4.90
CA SER A 172 5.79 -18.63 -4.23
C SER A 172 5.49 -19.78 -3.26
N VAL A 173 6.46 -20.13 -2.40
CA VAL A 173 6.27 -21.22 -1.42
C VAL A 173 5.20 -20.79 -0.41
N GLY A 174 4.10 -21.55 -0.36
CA GLY A 174 3.01 -21.31 0.59
C GLY A 174 1.96 -20.29 0.15
N ILE A 175 2.06 -19.71 -1.05
CA ILE A 175 1.03 -18.81 -1.60
C ILE A 175 0.08 -19.61 -2.49
N THR A 176 -1.20 -19.59 -2.14
CA THR A 176 -2.27 -20.32 -2.84
C THR A 176 -2.98 -19.41 -3.87
N PRO A 177 -3.62 -19.96 -4.91
CA PRO A 177 -4.46 -19.18 -5.82
C PRO A 177 -5.57 -18.39 -5.12
N PHE A 178 -6.03 -18.88 -3.96
CA PHE A 178 -6.97 -18.16 -3.10
C PHE A 178 -6.40 -16.84 -2.60
N ASP A 179 -5.12 -16.78 -2.25
CA ASP A 179 -4.48 -15.58 -1.72
C ASP A 179 -4.41 -14.49 -2.81
N TYR A 180 -4.05 -14.86 -4.05
CA TYR A 180 -4.14 -13.96 -5.21
C TYR A 180 -5.59 -13.51 -5.49
N GLY A 181 -6.56 -14.42 -5.39
CA GLY A 181 -7.97 -14.09 -5.53
C GLY A 181 -8.47 -13.07 -4.51
N THR A 182 -8.09 -13.24 -3.24
CA THR A 182 -8.42 -12.28 -2.17
C THR A 182 -7.77 -10.92 -2.38
N MET A 183 -6.53 -10.89 -2.86
CA MET A 183 -5.83 -9.65 -3.20
C MET A 183 -6.53 -8.88 -4.33
N ILE A 184 -6.96 -9.57 -5.39
CA ILE A 184 -7.73 -8.96 -6.49
C ILE A 184 -9.09 -8.48 -5.99
N LEU A 185 -9.80 -9.29 -5.20
CA LEU A 185 -11.11 -8.92 -4.68
C LEU A 185 -11.01 -7.68 -3.79
N ALA A 186 -9.98 -7.59 -2.95
CA ALA A 186 -9.69 -6.41 -2.14
C ALA A 186 -9.36 -5.18 -3.00
N ALA A 187 -8.65 -5.34 -4.12
CA ALA A 187 -8.36 -4.26 -5.06
C ALA A 187 -9.58 -3.81 -5.89
N LEU A 188 -10.50 -4.73 -6.20
CA LEU A 188 -11.73 -4.46 -6.96
C LEU A 188 -12.80 -3.76 -6.11
N MET A 189 -12.87 -4.05 -4.81
CA MET A 189 -13.88 -3.50 -3.90
C MET A 189 -13.97 -1.96 -3.95
N PRO A 190 -12.86 -1.19 -3.76
CA PRO A 190 -12.89 0.27 -3.85
C PRO A 190 -13.38 0.78 -5.21
N VAL A 191 -13.07 0.06 -6.29
CA VAL A 191 -13.46 0.43 -7.66
C VAL A 191 -14.93 0.17 -7.88
N LEU A 192 -15.46 -0.93 -7.36
CA LEU A 192 -16.88 -1.22 -7.40
C LEU A 192 -17.68 -0.14 -6.66
N PHE A 193 -17.24 0.27 -5.46
CA PHE A 193 -17.87 1.40 -4.75
C PHE A 193 -17.84 2.69 -5.56
N PHE A 194 -16.71 3.00 -6.19
CA PHE A 194 -16.55 4.17 -7.06
C PHE A 194 -17.48 4.13 -8.28
N LEU A 195 -17.57 2.99 -8.99
CA LEU A 195 -18.43 2.80 -10.15
C LEU A 195 -19.92 2.86 -9.81
N LEU A 196 -20.30 2.44 -8.59
CA LEU A 196 -21.67 2.56 -8.10
C LEU A 196 -22.03 4.00 -7.69
N GLY A 197 -21.14 4.98 -7.88
CA GLY A 197 -21.33 6.37 -7.45
C GLY A 197 -21.38 6.53 -5.93
N LYS A 198 -21.01 5.50 -5.17
CA LYS A 198 -21.05 5.50 -3.71
C LYS A 198 -19.68 5.94 -3.18
N ARG A 199 -19.66 6.97 -2.33
CA ARG A 199 -18.48 7.22 -1.48
C ARG A 199 -18.27 6.00 -0.59
N ILE A 200 -17.01 5.62 -0.34
CA ILE A 200 -16.69 4.56 0.62
C ILE A 200 -17.24 5.00 1.98
N SER A 201 -18.36 4.40 2.35
CA SER A 201 -19.03 4.66 3.62
C SER A 201 -18.38 3.82 4.72
N ARG A 202 -18.73 4.10 5.98
CA ARG A 202 -18.32 3.27 7.12
C ARG A 202 -18.65 1.78 6.91
N VAL A 203 -19.75 1.50 6.21
CA VAL A 203 -20.17 0.13 5.87
C VAL A 203 -19.22 -0.51 4.86
N GLY A 204 -18.79 0.24 3.83
CA GLY A 204 -17.80 -0.25 2.87
C GLY A 204 -16.46 -0.55 3.53
N GLY A 205 -15.99 0.34 4.42
CA GLY A 205 -14.77 0.12 5.20
C GLY A 205 -14.87 -1.09 6.14
N LEU A 206 -16.01 -1.24 6.84
CA LEU A 206 -16.26 -2.38 7.72
C LEU A 206 -16.28 -3.70 6.93
N LEU A 207 -16.90 -3.73 5.75
CA LEU A 207 -16.92 -4.91 4.89
C LEU A 207 -15.50 -5.34 4.49
N MET A 208 -14.65 -4.39 4.11
CA MET A 208 -13.25 -4.67 3.76
C MET A 208 -12.45 -5.15 4.98
N LEU A 209 -12.70 -4.59 6.17
CA LEU A 209 -12.09 -5.04 7.42
C LEU A 209 -12.50 -6.47 7.78
N VAL A 210 -13.79 -6.80 7.68
CA VAL A 210 -14.31 -8.15 7.92
C VAL A 210 -13.64 -9.16 6.97
N MET A 211 -13.54 -8.82 5.68
CA MET A 211 -12.84 -9.64 4.70
C MET A 211 -11.38 -9.88 5.06
N TYR A 212 -10.66 -8.84 5.51
CA TYR A 212 -9.27 -8.96 5.96
C TYR A 212 -9.15 -9.86 7.20
N VAL A 213 -10.04 -9.72 8.18
CA VAL A 213 -10.07 -10.58 9.37
C VAL A 213 -10.36 -12.04 9.01
N LEU A 214 -11.32 -12.30 8.11
CA LEU A 214 -11.61 -13.65 7.63
C LEU A 214 -10.42 -14.28 6.91
N TYR A 215 -9.69 -13.50 6.12
CA TYR A 215 -8.45 -13.95 5.47
C TYR A 215 -7.37 -14.32 6.49
N LEU A 216 -7.16 -13.50 7.53
CA LEU A 216 -6.22 -13.81 8.61
C LEU A 216 -6.60 -15.10 9.35
N LEU A 217 -7.88 -15.30 9.65
CA LEU A 217 -8.36 -16.53 10.31
C LEU A 217 -8.12 -17.79 9.46
N LYS A 218 -8.29 -17.68 8.14
CA LYS A 218 -8.01 -18.78 7.19
C LYS A 218 -6.53 -19.13 7.11
N ILE A 219 -5.63 -18.17 7.31
CA ILE A 219 -4.17 -18.42 7.30
C ILE A 219 -3.68 -18.92 8.67
N ALA A 220 -4.34 -18.49 9.75
CA ALA A 220 -3.98 -18.88 11.11
C ALA A 220 -4.44 -20.29 11.51
N GLY A 221 -5.45 -20.85 10.81
CA GLY A 221 -5.96 -22.21 11.01
C GLY A 221 -5.41 -23.20 10.00
#